data_AF-A0A498SGW2-F1
#
_entry.id   AF-A0A498SGW2-F1
#
_cell.length_a   1.000
_cell.length_b   1.000
_cell.length_c   1.000
_cell.angle_alpha   90.00
_cell.angle_beta   90.00
_cell.angle_gamma   90.00
#
_symmetry.space_group_name_H-M   'P 1'
#
loop_
_entity.id
_entity.type
_entity.pdbx_description
1 polymer ?
#
loop_
_entity_poly.entity_id
_entity_poly.type
_entity_poly.pdbx_seq_one_letter_code
_entity_poly.pdbx_strand_id
1 'polypeptide(L)'
;MLKQYTIIEYTVYSFCSRMPHGTESTTSECMRSVLSWAEKCEELCLRLKNRISISGDLIFTQDLQIQLANWNTSFKNVALIFDRICSVTSIQLSTTIEAESLEENCIQEALLCSVKKVHGALNGAEATTIISEYMRAVQNVIIDLIDKFDNQKLLSDPADKSFLSPLLERASARRQDALEAEKLRWNLEKKENEIMELKVNLRAKLDDICNYKVRLEMAENKMVSMEKIDETEMRKLYSQNDDLRDQLRKVKIEYENTLETLQNEIDVCEKENCELRSRAKTISKKALLGQLQTMNLTMNHSKIQATVTPIDSNPPTPQQFNEVAYLEDELKETKLAWKWACQYIRQLKANESMQILNVLDPITIPSDISGPLTLLSVQVSKKDELDELCRRAENILADSRFYQIPYVTDISQPKSKQNLEKRKHLGNIAHINQRIIDLRIDIHRFCNKYYQSGEWPLLFENIKSVTSYNRKKEERTIEIQRLKGVHSVTYKNAFESLFGNLTMEQKRTESTEIIVSA
;
A
#
# COMPACT_ATOMS: atom_id res chain seq x y z
N MET A 1 11.15 -14.54 11.96
CA MET A 1 11.27 -15.98 12.25
C MET A 1 9.97 -16.71 11.94
N LEU A 2 9.03 -16.93 12.87
CA LEU A 2 7.82 -17.75 12.64
C LEU A 2 7.03 -17.41 11.37
N LYS A 3 6.68 -16.13 11.14
CA LYS A 3 5.99 -15.70 9.91
C LYS A 3 6.77 -16.00 8.61
N GLN A 4 8.10 -16.04 8.67
CA GLN A 4 8.94 -16.32 7.51
C GLN A 4 9.07 -17.83 7.26
N TYR A 5 9.02 -18.66 8.32
CA TYR A 5 9.01 -20.12 8.18
C TYR A 5 7.74 -20.63 7.51
N THR A 6 6.58 -20.09 7.89
CA THR A 6 5.30 -20.42 7.26
C THR A 6 5.33 -20.19 5.74
N ILE A 7 6.02 -19.14 5.28
CA ILE A 7 6.17 -18.86 3.84
C ILE A 7 7.02 -19.93 3.16
N ILE A 8 8.14 -20.34 3.74
CA ILE A 8 8.98 -21.42 3.18
C ILE A 8 8.20 -22.73 3.16
N GLU A 9 7.49 -23.05 4.24
CA GLU A 9 6.66 -24.24 4.35
C GLU A 9 5.60 -24.29 3.24
N TYR A 10 4.79 -23.24 3.07
CA TYR A 10 3.82 -23.16 1.96
C TYR A 10 4.47 -23.28 0.58
N THR A 11 5.65 -22.68 0.40
CA THR A 11 6.38 -22.70 -0.88
C THR A 11 6.90 -24.11 -1.20
N VAL A 12 7.45 -24.81 -0.20
CA VAL A 12 7.96 -26.18 -0.35
C VAL A 12 6.81 -27.18 -0.47
N TYR A 13 5.71 -27.02 0.27
CA TYR A 13 4.51 -27.86 0.12
C TYR A 13 3.86 -27.72 -1.27
N SER A 14 3.70 -26.48 -1.76
CA SER A 14 3.19 -26.22 -3.11
C SER A 14 4.10 -26.76 -4.21
N PHE A 15 5.38 -26.95 -3.92
CA PHE A 15 6.35 -27.51 -4.84
C PHE A 15 6.37 -29.04 -4.80
N CYS A 16 6.34 -29.64 -3.61
CA CYS A 16 6.24 -31.09 -3.42
C CYS A 16 4.95 -31.67 -3.99
N SER A 17 3.85 -30.92 -3.98
CA SER A 17 2.58 -31.34 -4.61
C SER A 17 2.63 -31.38 -6.14
N ARG A 18 3.69 -30.86 -6.76
CA ARG A 18 3.89 -30.80 -8.23
C ARG A 18 4.93 -31.80 -8.73
N MET A 19 5.46 -32.65 -7.85
CA MET A 19 6.41 -33.71 -8.19
C MET A 19 5.66 -34.97 -8.65
N PRO A 20 6.19 -35.72 -9.64
CA PRO A 20 5.64 -37.03 -9.99
C PRO A 20 5.69 -37.98 -8.80
N HIS A 21 4.55 -38.59 -8.46
CA HIS A 21 4.47 -39.65 -7.47
C HIS A 21 5.08 -40.94 -8.05
N GLY A 22 6.36 -41.21 -7.79
CA GLY A 22 6.90 -42.53 -8.12
C GLY A 22 8.41 -42.73 -8.22
N THR A 23 9.27 -41.69 -8.22
CA THR A 23 10.72 -41.89 -8.31
C THR A 23 11.47 -41.50 -7.04
N GLU A 24 12.17 -42.48 -6.44
CA GLU A 24 13.19 -42.27 -5.42
C GLU A 24 14.38 -41.55 -6.07
N SER A 25 14.30 -40.23 -6.09
CA SER A 25 15.29 -39.33 -6.63
C SER A 25 16.02 -38.64 -5.50
N THR A 26 17.36 -38.58 -5.57
CA THR A 26 18.04 -37.29 -5.70
C THR A 26 17.38 -36.08 -5.02
N THR A 27 16.42 -35.56 -5.76
CA THR A 27 15.72 -34.31 -5.52
C THR A 27 14.53 -34.49 -4.59
N SER A 28 13.81 -35.63 -4.69
CA SER A 28 12.68 -35.92 -3.81
C SER A 28 13.14 -36.19 -2.37
N GLU A 29 14.32 -36.77 -2.18
CA GLU A 29 14.98 -36.89 -0.87
C GLU A 29 15.41 -35.53 -0.30
N CYS A 30 16.00 -34.66 -1.13
CA CYS A 30 16.37 -33.30 -0.72
C CYS A 30 15.13 -32.50 -0.26
N MET A 31 14.02 -32.57 -0.99
CA MET A 31 12.77 -31.87 -0.64
C MET A 31 12.12 -32.41 0.65
N ARG A 32 12.17 -33.73 0.87
CA ARG A 32 11.76 -34.33 2.16
C ARG A 32 12.63 -33.85 3.32
N SER A 33 13.94 -33.77 3.10
CA SER A 33 14.89 -33.24 4.10
C SER A 33 14.61 -31.78 4.44
N VAL A 34 14.23 -30.95 3.44
CA VAL A 34 13.83 -29.54 3.63
C VAL A 34 12.58 -29.41 4.48
N LEU A 35 11.54 -30.22 4.21
CA LEU A 35 10.30 -30.20 4.98
C LEU A 35 10.55 -30.59 6.43
N SER A 36 11.27 -31.70 6.66
CA SER A 36 11.65 -32.12 8.02
C SER A 36 12.51 -31.08 8.73
N TRP A 37 13.40 -30.40 8.01
CA TRP A 37 14.18 -29.29 8.55
C TRP A 37 13.31 -28.09 8.95
N ALA A 38 12.30 -27.75 8.14
CA ALA A 38 11.39 -26.63 8.41
C ALA A 38 10.54 -26.89 9.65
N GLU A 39 9.95 -28.08 9.78
CA GLU A 39 9.21 -28.53 10.97
C GLU A 39 10.08 -28.46 12.23
N LYS A 40 11.31 -28.98 12.14
CA LYS A 40 12.26 -28.94 13.26
C LYS A 40 12.65 -27.51 13.64
N CYS A 41 12.83 -26.62 12.67
CA CYS A 41 13.11 -25.21 12.96
C CYS A 41 11.92 -24.50 13.60
N GLU A 42 10.69 -24.84 13.22
CA GLU A 42 9.49 -24.31 13.84
C GLU A 42 9.40 -24.70 15.32
N GLU A 43 9.62 -25.99 15.64
CA GLU A 43 9.66 -26.48 17.02
C GLU A 43 10.71 -25.73 17.86
N LEU A 44 11.92 -25.56 17.30
CA LEU A 44 13.00 -24.82 17.96
C LEU A 44 12.64 -23.33 18.15
N CYS A 45 12.01 -22.70 17.15
CA CYS A 45 11.53 -21.32 17.26
C CYS A 45 10.44 -21.16 18.32
N LEU A 46 9.52 -22.12 18.44
CA LEU A 46 8.49 -22.13 19.48
C LEU A 46 9.10 -22.30 20.88
N ARG A 47 10.07 -23.22 21.03
CA ARG A 47 10.84 -23.35 22.29
C ARG A 47 11.53 -22.05 22.65
N LEU A 48 12.23 -21.43 21.71
CA LEU A 48 12.91 -20.15 21.91
C LEU A 48 11.93 -19.02 22.29
N LYS A 49 10.79 -18.91 21.60
CA LYS A 49 9.73 -17.92 21.90
C LYS A 49 9.20 -18.07 23.33
N ASN A 50 8.98 -19.31 23.77
CA ASN A 50 8.51 -19.60 25.12
C ASN A 50 9.56 -19.19 26.17
N ARG A 51 10.86 -19.37 25.90
CA ARG A 51 11.95 -18.91 26.78
C ARG A 51 12.06 -17.39 26.86
N ILE A 52 11.96 -16.70 25.73
CA ILE A 52 11.99 -15.23 25.67
C ILE A 52 10.82 -14.63 26.46
N SER A 53 9.64 -15.24 26.39
CA SER A 53 8.43 -14.75 27.09
C SER A 53 8.52 -14.90 28.63
N ILE A 54 9.45 -15.72 29.13
CA ILE A 54 9.66 -15.95 30.57
C ILE A 54 10.75 -15.02 31.13
N SER A 55 11.71 -14.59 30.30
CA SER A 55 12.84 -13.77 30.73
C SER A 55 12.52 -12.27 30.61
N GLY A 56 12.08 -11.65 31.71
CA GLY A 56 11.96 -10.19 31.80
C GLY A 56 13.32 -9.50 31.70
N ASP A 57 13.36 -8.40 30.96
CA ASP A 57 14.52 -7.53 30.67
C ASP A 57 15.73 -8.19 30.00
N LEU A 58 15.61 -8.43 28.69
CA LEU A 58 16.71 -8.84 27.81
C LEU A 58 17.53 -7.63 27.36
N ILE A 59 18.81 -7.57 27.76
CA ILE A 59 19.77 -6.63 27.20
C ILE A 59 20.29 -7.23 25.90
N PHE A 60 20.00 -6.56 24.77
CA PHE A 60 20.53 -6.96 23.46
C PHE A 60 22.05 -6.76 23.43
N THR A 61 22.79 -7.86 23.54
CA THR A 61 24.25 -7.85 23.36
C THR A 61 24.61 -7.76 21.88
N GLN A 62 25.76 -7.15 21.57
CA GLN A 62 26.27 -7.05 20.20
C GLN A 62 26.49 -8.43 19.56
N ASP A 63 26.87 -9.44 20.37
CA ASP A 63 26.98 -10.83 19.96
C ASP A 63 25.63 -11.39 19.46
N LEU A 64 24.55 -11.16 20.22
CA LEU A 64 23.20 -11.57 19.84
C LEU A 64 22.78 -10.93 18.50
N GLN A 65 23.11 -9.64 18.30
CA GLN A 65 22.79 -8.94 17.06
C GLN A 65 23.52 -9.53 15.84
N ILE A 66 24.79 -9.91 15.98
CA ILE A 66 25.57 -10.56 14.91
C ILE A 66 24.98 -11.95 14.63
N GLN A 67 24.63 -12.71 15.65
CA GLN A 67 24.02 -14.03 15.48
C GLN A 67 22.67 -13.97 14.75
N LEU A 68 21.79 -13.01 15.12
CA LEU A 68 20.53 -12.78 14.43
C LEU A 68 20.73 -12.31 12.97
N ALA A 69 21.76 -11.49 12.70
CA ALA A 69 22.09 -11.06 11.35
C ALA A 69 22.57 -12.23 10.47
N ASN A 70 23.41 -13.11 11.03
CA ASN A 70 23.88 -14.33 10.37
C ASN A 70 22.72 -15.29 10.10
N TRP A 71 21.86 -15.52 11.10
CA TRP A 71 20.63 -16.32 10.96
C TRP A 71 19.75 -15.78 9.83
N ASN A 72 19.50 -14.47 9.81
CA ASN A 72 18.67 -13.83 8.78
C ASN A 72 19.28 -13.96 7.38
N THR A 73 20.60 -13.91 7.27
CA THR A 73 21.30 -14.06 5.98
C THR A 73 21.20 -15.49 5.46
N SER A 74 21.53 -16.48 6.30
CA SER A 74 21.42 -17.91 5.93
C SER A 74 19.96 -18.29 5.62
N PHE A 75 19.00 -17.82 6.41
CA PHE A 75 17.58 -18.07 6.19
C PHE A 75 17.08 -17.44 4.88
N LYS A 76 17.47 -16.18 4.58
CA LYS A 76 17.13 -15.53 3.31
C LYS A 76 17.69 -16.28 2.11
N ASN A 77 18.90 -16.82 2.22
CA ASN A 77 19.50 -17.60 1.13
C ASN A 77 18.69 -18.87 0.87
N VAL A 78 18.26 -19.60 1.91
CA VAL A 78 17.36 -20.75 1.75
C VAL A 78 16.04 -20.33 1.09
N ALA A 79 15.38 -19.29 1.60
CA ALA A 79 14.11 -18.81 1.05
C ALA A 79 14.23 -18.41 -0.44
N LEU A 80 15.27 -17.66 -0.81
CA LEU A 80 15.52 -17.21 -2.18
C LEU A 80 15.80 -18.38 -3.14
N ILE A 81 16.47 -19.43 -2.66
CA ILE A 81 16.70 -20.64 -3.47
C ILE A 81 15.35 -21.29 -3.78
N PHE A 82 14.49 -21.50 -2.78
CA PHE A 82 13.18 -22.15 -2.98
C PHE A 82 12.18 -21.31 -3.78
N ASP A 83 12.16 -19.99 -3.58
CA ASP A 83 11.33 -19.07 -4.38
C ASP A 83 11.71 -19.11 -5.87
N ARG A 84 13.01 -19.08 -6.17
CA ARG A 84 13.51 -19.20 -7.55
C ARG A 84 13.21 -20.56 -8.17
N ILE A 85 13.39 -21.64 -7.41
CA ILE A 85 13.03 -22.99 -7.86
C ILE A 85 11.55 -23.03 -8.24
N CYS A 86 10.67 -22.53 -7.38
CA CYS A 86 9.23 -22.48 -7.65
C CYS A 86 8.87 -21.60 -8.85
N SER A 87 9.57 -20.47 -9.03
CA SER A 87 9.37 -19.59 -10.19
C SER A 87 9.78 -20.27 -11.49
N VAL A 88 10.96 -20.90 -11.53
CA VAL A 88 11.47 -21.60 -12.71
C VAL A 88 10.58 -22.78 -13.07
N THR A 89 10.20 -23.60 -12.09
CA THR A 89 9.32 -24.75 -12.35
C THR A 89 7.89 -24.35 -12.71
N SER A 90 7.37 -23.23 -12.19
CA SER A 90 6.04 -22.72 -12.60
C SER A 90 6.05 -22.24 -14.06
N ILE A 91 7.13 -21.60 -14.51
CA ILE A 91 7.30 -21.19 -15.91
C ILE A 91 7.39 -22.44 -16.80
N GLN A 92 8.21 -23.41 -16.42
CA GLN A 92 8.38 -24.66 -17.18
C GLN A 92 7.08 -25.47 -17.27
N LEU A 93 6.31 -25.54 -16.17
CA LEU A 93 4.99 -26.18 -16.15
C LEU A 93 3.99 -25.47 -17.06
N SER A 94 4.03 -24.14 -17.13
CA SER A 94 3.14 -23.36 -18.02
C SER A 94 3.44 -23.57 -19.51
N THR A 95 4.65 -24.01 -19.85
CA THR A 95 5.08 -24.28 -21.23
C THR A 95 4.81 -25.71 -21.69
N THR A 96 4.57 -26.65 -20.76
CA THR A 96 4.27 -28.05 -21.07
C THR A 96 2.76 -28.29 -21.02
N ILE A 97 2.11 -28.36 -22.17
CA ILE A 97 0.64 -28.41 -22.31
C ILE A 97 0.05 -29.79 -21.94
N GLU A 98 0.86 -30.86 -21.89
CA GLU A 98 0.37 -32.26 -21.79
C GLU A 98 0.94 -33.08 -20.62
N ALA A 99 1.78 -32.53 -19.75
CA ALA A 99 2.37 -33.28 -18.64
C ALA A 99 1.78 -32.86 -17.27
N GLU A 100 1.02 -33.74 -16.62
CA GLU A 100 0.53 -33.56 -15.24
C GLU A 100 1.68 -33.52 -14.20
N SER A 101 2.91 -33.87 -14.60
CA SER A 101 4.09 -33.88 -13.73
C SER A 101 5.33 -33.35 -14.45
N LEU A 102 6.13 -32.54 -13.75
CA LEU A 102 7.43 -32.09 -14.24
C LEU A 102 8.44 -33.25 -14.33
N GLU A 103 9.24 -33.24 -15.39
CA GLU A 103 10.37 -34.17 -15.55
C GLU A 103 11.46 -33.88 -14.50
N GLU A 104 12.01 -34.93 -13.89
CA GLU A 104 12.99 -34.84 -12.80
C GLU A 104 14.25 -34.04 -13.17
N ASN A 105 14.72 -34.19 -14.42
CA ASN A 105 15.88 -33.46 -14.96
C ASN A 105 15.66 -31.94 -14.96
N CYS A 106 14.42 -31.52 -15.25
CA CYS A 106 14.02 -30.12 -15.28
C CYS A 106 14.11 -29.49 -13.88
N ILE A 107 13.74 -30.26 -12.87
CA ILE A 107 13.78 -29.82 -11.48
C ILE A 107 15.21 -29.79 -10.94
N GLN A 108 16.03 -30.78 -11.29
CA GLN A 108 17.46 -30.78 -10.94
C GLN A 108 18.19 -29.58 -11.55
N GLU A 109 17.88 -29.22 -12.79
CA GLU A 109 18.45 -28.04 -13.45
C GLU A 109 17.96 -26.73 -12.80
N ALA A 110 16.68 -26.64 -12.44
CA ALA A 110 16.12 -25.50 -11.72
C ALA A 110 16.76 -25.31 -10.33
N LEU A 111 17.00 -26.42 -9.61
CA LEU A 111 17.73 -26.45 -8.34
C LEU A 111 19.15 -25.93 -8.53
N LEU A 112 19.90 -26.51 -9.47
CA LEU A 112 21.28 -26.11 -9.75
C LEU A 112 21.40 -24.63 -10.14
N CYS A 113 20.53 -24.16 -11.04
CA CYS A 113 20.50 -22.77 -11.50
C CYS A 113 20.19 -21.80 -10.36
N SER A 114 19.27 -22.18 -9.48
CA SER A 114 18.86 -21.36 -8.33
C SER A 114 19.96 -21.25 -7.29
N VAL A 115 20.64 -22.36 -6.95
CA VAL A 115 21.78 -22.35 -6.03
C VAL A 115 22.95 -21.58 -6.64
N LYS A 116 23.26 -21.78 -7.93
CA LYS A 116 24.34 -21.06 -8.63
C LYS A 116 24.17 -19.54 -8.58
N LYS A 117 22.93 -19.05 -8.67
CA LYS A 117 22.63 -17.60 -8.60
C LYS A 117 22.74 -17.01 -7.19
N VAL A 118 22.54 -17.82 -6.14
CA VAL A 118 22.56 -17.35 -4.75
C VAL A 118 23.92 -17.55 -4.10
N HIS A 119 24.63 -18.65 -4.40
CA HIS A 119 25.91 -19.01 -3.80
C HIS A 119 27.12 -18.77 -4.73
N GLY A 120 26.96 -18.84 -6.06
CA GLY A 120 28.05 -18.62 -7.02
C GLY A 120 28.41 -19.86 -7.86
N ALA A 121 29.65 -19.91 -8.39
CA ALA A 121 30.11 -21.01 -9.24
C ALA A 121 30.17 -22.33 -8.45
N LEU A 122 29.71 -23.42 -9.08
CA LEU A 122 29.29 -24.63 -8.40
C LEU A 122 29.50 -25.85 -9.30
N ASN A 123 29.96 -26.97 -8.72
CA ASN A 123 29.97 -28.26 -9.40
C ASN A 123 28.63 -28.97 -9.18
N GLY A 124 28.11 -29.69 -10.18
CA GLY A 124 26.75 -30.25 -10.23
C GLY A 124 26.22 -30.93 -8.96
N ALA A 125 27.07 -31.65 -8.24
CA ALA A 125 26.73 -32.43 -7.05
C ALA A 125 26.74 -31.63 -5.72
N GLU A 126 27.19 -30.37 -5.73
CA GLU A 126 27.35 -29.54 -4.51
C GLU A 126 26.11 -28.69 -4.18
N ALA A 127 25.08 -28.69 -5.03
CA ALA A 127 23.89 -27.83 -4.82
C ALA A 127 23.06 -28.25 -3.60
N THR A 128 22.87 -29.55 -3.41
CA THR A 128 22.12 -30.11 -2.26
C THR A 128 22.93 -30.00 -0.96
N THR A 129 24.27 -30.07 -1.03
CA THR A 129 25.16 -29.89 0.12
C THR A 129 25.18 -28.45 0.60
N ILE A 130 25.16 -27.47 -0.31
CA ILE A 130 25.11 -26.04 0.06
C ILE A 130 23.77 -25.67 0.70
N ILE A 131 22.67 -26.23 0.20
CA ILE A 131 21.35 -26.03 0.82
C ILE A 131 21.37 -26.60 2.25
N SER A 132 21.92 -27.80 2.44
CA SER A 132 22.01 -28.41 3.78
C SER A 132 22.97 -27.65 4.72
N GLU A 133 24.02 -27.02 4.19
CA GLU A 133 24.90 -26.12 4.95
C GLU A 133 24.18 -24.87 5.45
N TYR A 134 23.41 -24.19 4.58
CA TYR A 134 22.61 -23.04 4.99
C TYR A 134 21.53 -23.41 6.01
N MET A 135 20.87 -24.55 5.81
CA MET A 135 19.91 -25.13 6.75
C MET A 135 20.52 -25.41 8.12
N ARG A 136 21.71 -26.03 8.13
CA ARG A 136 22.45 -26.32 9.36
C ARG A 136 22.90 -25.05 10.06
N ALA A 137 23.34 -24.03 9.33
CA ALA A 137 23.69 -22.73 9.90
C ALA A 137 22.50 -22.06 10.61
N VAL A 138 21.31 -22.10 10.00
CA VAL A 138 20.07 -21.59 10.60
C VAL A 138 19.72 -22.36 11.88
N GLN A 139 19.77 -23.69 11.86
CA GLN A 139 19.48 -24.53 13.03
C GLN A 139 20.47 -24.27 14.17
N ASN A 140 21.76 -24.22 13.86
CA ASN A 140 22.81 -24.04 14.86
C ASN A 140 22.67 -22.70 15.61
N VAL A 141 22.27 -21.62 14.93
CA VAL A 141 22.05 -20.34 15.61
C VAL A 141 20.85 -20.41 16.56
N ILE A 142 19.76 -21.08 16.18
CA ILE A 142 18.61 -21.22 17.07
C ILE A 142 18.95 -22.10 18.28
N ILE A 143 19.70 -23.20 18.07
CA ILE A 143 20.15 -24.09 19.14
C ILE A 143 21.10 -23.35 20.09
N ASP A 144 22.12 -22.66 19.55
CA ASP A 144 23.06 -21.88 20.36
C ASP A 144 22.33 -20.79 21.16
N LEU A 145 21.30 -20.17 20.57
CA LEU A 145 20.50 -19.19 21.27
C LEU A 145 19.69 -19.83 22.41
N ILE A 146 19.04 -20.97 22.17
CA ILE A 146 18.34 -21.74 23.21
C ILE A 146 19.31 -22.13 24.33
N ASP A 147 20.49 -22.64 24.01
CA ASP A 147 21.52 -23.03 24.98
C ASP A 147 22.02 -21.81 25.78
N LYS A 148 22.19 -20.65 25.14
CA LYS A 148 22.57 -19.40 25.82
C LYS A 148 21.47 -18.90 26.76
N PHE A 149 20.20 -19.08 26.40
CA PHE A 149 19.05 -18.78 27.26
C PHE A 149 18.94 -19.77 28.43
N ASP A 150 19.11 -21.06 28.20
CA ASP A 150 19.05 -22.11 29.23
C ASP A 150 20.23 -22.01 30.22
N ASN A 151 21.41 -21.58 29.77
CA ASN A 151 22.59 -21.35 30.61
C ASN A 151 22.64 -19.95 31.26
N GLN A 152 21.59 -19.13 31.11
CA GLN A 152 21.45 -17.80 31.71
C GLN A 152 22.58 -16.78 31.42
N LYS A 153 23.46 -17.08 30.44
CA LYS A 153 24.67 -16.29 30.12
C LYS A 153 24.36 -14.95 29.41
N LEU A 154 23.11 -14.78 28.98
CA LEU A 154 22.60 -13.57 28.32
C LEU A 154 21.94 -12.59 29.31
N LEU A 155 21.77 -12.99 30.57
CA LEU A 155 21.43 -12.10 31.68
C LEU A 155 22.74 -11.59 32.28
N SER A 156 23.19 -10.43 31.84
CA SER A 156 24.16 -9.68 32.65
C SER A 156 23.50 -9.37 33.99
N ASP A 157 24.16 -9.76 35.08
CA ASP A 157 23.76 -9.39 36.43
C ASP A 157 23.59 -7.85 36.48
N PRO A 158 22.43 -7.31 36.91
CA PRO A 158 22.25 -5.86 37.05
C PRO A 158 23.25 -5.21 38.02
N ALA A 159 24.08 -5.99 38.72
CA ALA A 159 25.14 -5.52 39.60
C ALA A 159 26.37 -4.93 38.88
N ASP A 160 26.59 -5.20 37.60
CA ASP A 160 27.81 -4.73 36.87
C ASP A 160 27.57 -3.50 35.98
N LYS A 161 26.68 -2.60 36.43
CA LYS A 161 26.83 -1.17 36.10
C LYS A 161 28.04 -0.65 36.87
N SER A 162 29.24 -1.05 36.43
CA SER A 162 30.39 -0.15 36.49
C SER A 162 29.87 1.17 35.98
N PHE A 163 29.80 2.16 36.86
CA PHE A 163 29.37 3.52 36.57
C PHE A 163 30.23 4.01 35.39
N LEU A 164 29.75 3.80 34.17
CA LEU A 164 30.35 4.38 32.99
C LEU A 164 30.24 5.88 33.22
N SER A 165 31.39 6.51 33.48
CA SER A 165 31.48 7.95 33.71
C SER A 165 30.66 8.67 32.65
N PRO A 166 29.89 9.73 32.98
CA PRO A 166 29.10 10.49 32.00
C PRO A 166 29.89 10.93 30.75
N LEU A 167 31.23 11.00 30.86
CA LEU A 167 32.13 11.23 29.75
C LEU A 167 32.16 10.06 28.73
N LEU A 168 32.19 8.82 29.22
CA LEU A 168 32.24 7.61 28.41
C LEU A 168 30.90 7.33 27.72
N GLU A 169 29.78 7.63 28.39
CA GLU A 169 28.44 7.59 27.81
C GLU A 169 28.29 8.63 26.69
N ARG A 170 28.79 9.86 26.90
CA ARG A 170 28.81 10.87 25.84
C ARG A 170 29.73 10.48 24.68
N ALA A 171 30.85 9.82 24.96
CA ALA A 171 31.78 9.33 23.94
C ALA A 171 31.17 8.17 23.12
N SER A 172 30.44 7.26 23.75
CA SER A 172 29.74 6.17 23.04
C SER A 172 28.59 6.70 22.20
N ALA A 173 27.79 7.65 22.72
CA ALA A 173 26.73 8.30 21.96
C ALA A 173 27.27 8.96 20.69
N ARG A 174 28.36 9.75 20.79
CA ARG A 174 28.98 10.35 19.60
C ARG A 174 29.53 9.34 18.60
N ARG A 175 30.05 8.21 19.08
CA ARG A 175 30.52 7.13 18.21
C ARG A 175 29.34 6.49 17.47
N GLN A 176 28.22 6.31 18.15
CA GLN A 176 26.99 5.79 17.55
C GLN A 176 26.44 6.76 16.50
N ASP A 177 26.33 8.06 16.83
CA ASP A 177 25.91 9.10 15.89
C ASP A 177 26.80 9.13 14.64
N ALA A 178 28.13 8.97 14.81
CA ALA A 178 29.07 8.93 13.69
C ALA A 178 28.87 7.69 12.80
N LEU A 179 28.61 6.51 13.38
CA LEU A 179 28.32 5.28 12.62
C LEU A 179 26.98 5.39 11.88
N GLU A 180 25.97 5.99 12.50
CA GLU A 180 24.66 6.22 11.87
C GLU A 180 24.76 7.23 10.72
N ALA A 181 25.53 8.31 10.89
CA ALA A 181 25.81 9.26 9.83
C ALA A 181 26.55 8.60 8.64
N GLU A 182 27.53 7.75 8.92
CA GLU A 182 28.28 7.02 7.89
C GLU A 182 27.38 6.03 7.13
N LYS A 183 26.49 5.33 7.84
CA LYS A 183 25.49 4.46 7.22
C LYS A 183 24.51 5.24 6.34
N LEU A 184 24.06 6.41 6.79
CA LEU A 184 23.21 7.30 5.99
C LEU A 184 23.95 7.80 4.74
N ARG A 185 25.23 8.14 4.86
CA ARG A 185 26.09 8.53 3.72
C ARG A 185 26.16 7.42 2.68
N TRP A 186 26.43 6.18 3.09
CA TRP A 186 26.49 5.04 2.18
C TRP A 186 25.13 4.76 1.51
N ASN A 187 24.03 4.87 2.25
CA ASN A 187 22.69 4.71 1.68
C ASN A 187 22.38 5.81 0.64
N LEU A 188 22.81 7.05 0.90
CA LEU A 188 22.63 8.17 -0.01
C LEU A 188 23.44 7.95 -1.29
N GLU A 189 24.72 7.58 -1.19
CA GLU A 189 25.58 7.27 -2.34
C GLU A 189 25.01 6.12 -3.19
N LYS A 190 24.49 5.06 -2.53
CA LYS A 190 23.78 3.98 -3.23
C LYS A 190 22.57 4.51 -4.02
N LYS A 191 21.76 5.39 -3.42
CA LYS A 191 20.61 5.99 -4.10
C LYS A 191 21.01 6.93 -5.24
N GLU A 192 22.10 7.66 -5.10
CA GLU A 192 22.65 8.49 -6.18
C GLU A 192 23.12 7.63 -7.37
N ASN A 193 23.77 6.50 -7.11
CA ASN A 193 24.16 5.53 -8.14
C ASN A 193 22.94 4.92 -8.84
N GLU A 194 21.91 4.50 -8.09
CA GLU A 194 20.64 4.02 -8.66
C GLU A 194 19.98 5.10 -9.55
N ILE A 195 19.96 6.37 -9.11
CA ILE A 195 19.43 7.49 -9.90
C ILE A 195 20.26 7.70 -11.17
N MET A 196 21.59 7.58 -11.09
CA MET A 196 22.47 7.74 -12.24
C MET A 196 22.23 6.66 -13.29
N GLU A 197 22.11 5.40 -12.85
CA GLU A 197 21.78 4.26 -13.72
C GLU A 197 20.39 4.43 -14.36
N LEU A 198 19.39 4.83 -13.59
CA LEU A 198 18.05 5.12 -14.10
C LEU A 198 18.06 6.25 -15.15
N LYS A 199 18.88 7.29 -14.95
CA LYS A 199 19.06 8.37 -15.95
C LYS A 199 19.71 7.87 -17.23
N VAL A 200 20.68 6.95 -17.14
CA VAL A 200 21.31 6.34 -18.32
C VAL A 200 20.30 5.46 -19.07
N ASN A 201 19.55 4.63 -18.36
CA ASN A 201 18.51 3.79 -18.95
C ASN A 201 17.40 4.64 -19.62
N LEU A 202 16.97 5.72 -18.97
CA LEU A 202 16.00 6.65 -19.54
C LEU A 202 16.49 7.28 -20.85
N ARG A 203 17.76 7.69 -20.92
CA ARG A 203 18.36 8.18 -22.17
C ARG A 203 18.38 7.12 -23.25
N ALA A 204 18.80 5.89 -22.94
CA ALA A 204 18.78 4.78 -23.90
C ALA A 204 17.35 4.52 -24.42
N LYS A 205 16.33 4.59 -23.55
CA LYS A 205 14.92 4.45 -23.95
C LYS A 205 14.43 5.60 -24.83
N LEU A 206 14.88 6.82 -24.59
CA LEU A 206 14.58 7.95 -25.47
C LEU A 206 15.22 7.77 -26.85
N ASP A 207 16.45 7.28 -26.91
CA ASP A 207 17.14 6.97 -28.17
C ASP A 207 16.43 5.84 -28.93
N ASP A 208 15.97 4.79 -28.24
CA ASP A 208 15.14 3.72 -28.81
C ASP A 208 13.86 4.30 -29.43
N ILE A 209 13.14 5.18 -28.70
CA ILE A 209 11.91 5.83 -29.17
C ILE A 209 12.18 6.69 -30.41
N CYS A 210 13.27 7.47 -30.41
CA CYS A 210 13.68 8.26 -31.57
C CYS A 210 13.94 7.38 -32.79
N ASN A 211 14.62 6.24 -32.62
CA ASN A 211 14.84 5.28 -33.69
C ASN A 211 13.54 4.67 -34.22
N TYR A 212 12.62 4.28 -33.33
CA TYR A 212 11.30 3.77 -33.75
C TYR A 212 10.49 4.82 -34.49
N LYS A 213 10.57 6.10 -34.09
CA LYS A 213 9.91 7.21 -34.80
C LYS A 213 10.43 7.37 -36.22
N VAL A 214 11.75 7.31 -36.42
CA VAL A 214 12.34 7.36 -37.78
C VAL A 214 11.90 6.15 -38.62
N ARG A 215 11.85 4.95 -38.02
CA ARG A 215 11.37 3.75 -38.72
C ARG A 215 9.89 3.85 -39.10
N LEU A 216 9.07 4.44 -38.23
CA LEU A 216 7.66 4.70 -38.50
C LEU A 216 7.51 5.66 -39.67
N GLU A 217 8.21 6.80 -39.64
CA GLU A 217 8.20 7.80 -40.72
C GLU A 217 8.65 7.20 -42.07
N MET A 218 9.66 6.33 -42.06
CA MET A 218 10.07 5.60 -43.27
C MET A 218 8.99 4.66 -43.78
N ALA A 219 8.26 3.98 -42.90
CA ALA A 219 7.16 3.09 -43.28
C ALA A 219 5.96 3.88 -43.83
N GLU A 220 5.61 4.99 -43.19
CA GLU A 220 4.56 5.92 -43.65
C GLU A 220 4.90 6.48 -45.03
N ASN A 221 6.14 6.95 -45.24
CA ASN A 221 6.60 7.44 -46.53
C ASN A 221 6.56 6.36 -47.63
N LYS A 222 6.89 5.11 -47.30
CA LYS A 222 6.74 3.98 -48.22
C LYS A 222 5.28 3.72 -48.56
N MET A 223 4.38 3.79 -47.58
CA MET A 223 2.95 3.64 -47.79
C MET A 223 2.41 4.70 -48.74
N VAL A 224 2.74 5.98 -48.49
CA VAL A 224 2.36 7.11 -49.36
C VAL A 224 2.94 6.97 -50.76
N SER A 225 4.17 6.46 -50.88
CA SER A 225 4.78 6.17 -52.19
C SER A 225 4.04 5.06 -52.92
N MET A 226 3.64 4.00 -52.21
CA MET A 226 2.93 2.86 -52.81
C MET A 226 1.52 3.28 -53.25
N GLU A 227 0.82 4.04 -52.42
CA GLU A 227 -0.50 4.60 -52.73
C GLU A 227 -0.46 5.44 -54.02
N LYS A 228 0.58 6.27 -54.20
CA LYS A 228 0.77 7.01 -55.47
C LYS A 228 1.00 6.10 -56.67
N ILE A 229 1.75 5.00 -56.50
CA ILE A 229 1.98 4.02 -57.58
C ILE A 229 0.65 3.35 -57.93
N ASP A 230 -0.08 2.87 -56.92
CA ASP A 230 -1.39 2.23 -57.08
C ASP A 230 -2.39 3.16 -57.77
N GLU A 231 -2.43 4.45 -57.40
CA GLU A 231 -3.26 5.45 -58.07
C GLU A 231 -2.89 5.62 -59.56
N THR A 232 -1.61 5.64 -59.89
CA THR A 232 -1.17 5.75 -61.29
C THR A 232 -1.50 4.50 -62.11
N GLU A 233 -1.35 3.31 -61.51
CA GLU A 233 -1.70 2.04 -62.15
C GLU A 233 -3.22 1.92 -62.33
N MET A 234 -4.00 2.29 -61.32
CA MET A 234 -5.45 2.35 -61.39
C MET A 234 -5.92 3.30 -62.50
N ARG A 235 -5.33 4.50 -62.60
CA ARG A 235 -5.64 5.45 -63.68
C ARG A 235 -5.31 4.88 -65.07
N LYS A 236 -4.20 4.15 -65.19
CA LYS A 236 -3.82 3.47 -66.44
C LYS A 236 -4.82 2.37 -66.81
N LEU A 237 -5.25 1.55 -65.85
CA LEU A 237 -6.26 0.51 -66.06
C LEU A 237 -7.61 1.09 -66.46
N TYR A 238 -8.05 2.19 -65.84
CA TYR A 238 -9.27 2.89 -66.24
C TYR A 238 -9.18 3.39 -67.69
N SER A 239 -8.07 4.04 -68.06
CA SER A 239 -7.86 4.48 -69.45
C SER A 239 -7.91 3.32 -70.45
N GLN A 240 -7.25 2.20 -70.13
CA GLN A 240 -7.29 1.00 -70.98
C GLN A 240 -8.70 0.40 -71.06
N ASN A 241 -9.48 0.44 -69.98
CA ASN A 241 -10.85 -0.04 -69.96
C ASN A 241 -11.75 0.82 -70.86
N ASP A 242 -11.61 2.14 -70.80
CA ASP A 242 -12.35 3.07 -71.65
C ASP A 242 -11.97 2.91 -73.13
N ASP A 243 -10.67 2.76 -73.45
CA ASP A 243 -10.22 2.45 -74.81
C ASP A 243 -10.85 1.16 -75.35
N LEU A 244 -10.88 0.10 -74.54
CA LEU A 244 -11.51 -1.18 -74.91
C LEU A 244 -13.03 -1.05 -75.09
N ARG A 245 -13.71 -0.27 -74.24
CA ARG A 245 -15.15 0.01 -74.37
C ARG A 245 -15.45 0.77 -75.65
N ASP A 246 -14.60 1.73 -76.02
CA ASP A 246 -14.75 2.49 -77.26
C ASP A 246 -14.49 1.63 -78.50
N GLN A 247 -13.48 0.74 -78.46
CA GLN A 247 -13.26 -0.25 -79.50
C GLN A 247 -14.46 -1.20 -79.65
N LEU A 248 -14.99 -1.72 -78.54
CA LEU A 248 -16.18 -2.57 -78.54
C LEU A 248 -17.38 -1.83 -79.17
N ARG A 249 -17.57 -0.56 -78.83
CA ARG A 249 -18.65 0.27 -79.38
C ARG A 249 -18.49 0.47 -80.89
N LYS A 250 -17.28 0.75 -81.38
CA LYS A 250 -16.98 0.86 -82.82
C LYS A 250 -17.27 -0.43 -83.56
N VAL A 251 -16.75 -1.56 -83.05
CA VAL A 251 -17.00 -2.89 -83.64
C VAL A 251 -18.49 -3.21 -83.66
N LYS A 252 -19.23 -2.87 -82.59
CA LYS A 252 -20.69 -3.05 -82.55
C LYS A 252 -21.39 -2.25 -83.64
N ILE A 253 -21.03 -0.97 -83.82
CA ILE A 253 -21.59 -0.10 -84.88
C ILE A 253 -21.24 -0.66 -86.27
N GLU A 254 -20.01 -1.10 -86.50
CA GLU A 254 -19.59 -1.73 -87.77
C GLU A 254 -20.37 -3.01 -88.05
N TYR A 255 -20.62 -3.84 -87.03
CA TYR A 255 -21.47 -5.03 -87.13
C TYR A 255 -22.93 -4.67 -87.46
N GLU A 256 -23.49 -3.64 -86.83
CA GLU A 256 -24.85 -3.17 -87.12
C GLU A 256 -24.96 -2.63 -88.54
N ASN A 257 -23.98 -1.84 -89.01
CA ASN A 257 -23.94 -1.32 -90.38
C ASN A 257 -23.81 -2.44 -91.44
N THR A 258 -22.98 -3.46 -91.16
CA THR A 258 -22.85 -4.62 -92.06
C THR A 258 -24.12 -5.46 -92.08
N LEU A 259 -24.79 -5.63 -90.94
CA LEU A 259 -26.10 -6.28 -90.87
C LEU A 259 -27.16 -5.50 -91.69
N GLU A 260 -27.20 -4.17 -91.56
CA GLU A 260 -28.11 -3.31 -92.33
C GLU A 260 -27.84 -3.39 -93.83
N THR A 261 -26.56 -3.40 -94.23
CA THR A 261 -26.16 -3.57 -95.64
C THR A 261 -26.65 -4.91 -96.19
N LEU A 262 -26.41 -6.01 -95.47
CA LEU A 262 -26.87 -7.34 -95.86
C LEU A 262 -28.41 -7.42 -95.91
N GLN A 263 -29.11 -6.76 -94.98
CA GLN A 263 -30.57 -6.72 -95.01
C GLN A 263 -31.09 -5.96 -96.24
N ASN A 264 -30.48 -4.82 -96.58
CA ASN A 264 -30.81 -4.09 -97.81
C ASN A 264 -30.54 -4.94 -99.05
N GLU A 265 -29.45 -5.69 -99.10
CA GLU A 265 -29.16 -6.62 -100.21
C GLU A 265 -30.20 -7.74 -100.31
N ILE A 266 -30.66 -8.29 -99.18
CA ILE A 266 -31.76 -9.26 -99.13
C ILE A 266 -33.03 -8.64 -99.71
N ASP A 267 -33.41 -7.44 -99.26
CA ASP A 267 -34.63 -6.76 -99.71
C ASP A 267 -34.59 -6.44 -101.21
N VAL A 268 -33.42 -6.04 -101.73
CA VAL A 268 -33.19 -5.85 -103.17
C VAL A 268 -33.32 -7.16 -103.92
N CYS A 269 -32.67 -8.24 -103.46
CA CYS A 269 -32.79 -9.56 -104.07
C CYS A 269 -34.23 -10.08 -104.06
N GLU A 270 -34.97 -9.87 -102.96
CA GLU A 270 -36.39 -10.24 -102.86
C GLU A 270 -37.25 -9.45 -103.84
N LYS A 271 -37.00 -8.15 -103.99
CA LYS A 271 -37.66 -7.30 -104.98
C LYS A 271 -37.37 -7.76 -106.40
N GLU A 272 -36.11 -7.99 -106.74
CA GLU A 272 -35.71 -8.54 -108.05
C GLU A 272 -36.35 -9.90 -108.32
N ASN A 273 -36.38 -10.78 -107.32
CA ASN A 273 -37.05 -12.09 -107.42
C ASN A 273 -38.56 -11.94 -107.62
N CYS A 274 -39.21 -10.98 -106.93
CA CYS A 274 -40.62 -10.64 -107.15
C CYS A 274 -40.88 -10.09 -108.56
N GLU A 275 -40.00 -9.22 -109.07
CA GLU A 275 -40.05 -8.68 -110.42
C GLU A 275 -39.87 -9.77 -111.48
N LEU A 276 -38.89 -10.67 -111.29
CA LEU A 276 -38.67 -11.83 -112.15
C LEU A 276 -39.85 -12.80 -112.11
N ARG A 277 -40.41 -13.10 -110.94
CA ARG A 277 -41.65 -13.88 -110.81
C ARG A 277 -42.82 -13.20 -111.50
N SER A 278 -42.94 -11.88 -111.38
CA SER A 278 -43.96 -11.10 -112.10
C SER A 278 -43.77 -11.19 -113.61
N ARG A 279 -42.54 -11.04 -114.09
CA ARG A 279 -42.19 -11.17 -115.52
C ARG A 279 -42.44 -12.60 -116.02
N ALA A 280 -42.06 -13.62 -115.26
CA ALA A 280 -42.34 -15.02 -115.55
C ALA A 280 -43.84 -15.33 -115.54
N LYS A 281 -44.61 -14.77 -114.59
CA LYS A 281 -46.07 -14.81 -114.59
C LYS A 281 -46.65 -14.08 -115.80
N THR A 282 -46.05 -12.98 -116.25
CA THR A 282 -46.52 -12.21 -117.41
C THR A 282 -46.19 -12.91 -118.72
N ILE A 283 -45.04 -13.59 -118.81
CA ILE A 283 -44.66 -14.48 -119.92
C ILE A 283 -45.55 -15.72 -119.92
N SER A 284 -45.74 -16.36 -118.76
CA SER A 284 -46.68 -17.49 -118.60
C SER A 284 -48.11 -17.06 -118.87
N LYS A 285 -48.52 -15.84 -118.51
CA LYS A 285 -49.81 -15.26 -118.90
C LYS A 285 -49.85 -14.89 -120.37
N LYS A 286 -48.76 -14.49 -121.05
CA LYS A 286 -48.72 -14.37 -122.52
C LYS A 286 -48.81 -15.74 -123.21
N ALA A 287 -48.30 -16.80 -122.58
CA ALA A 287 -48.43 -18.18 -123.03
C ALA A 287 -49.82 -18.79 -122.69
N LEU A 288 -50.45 -18.36 -121.60
CA LEU A 288 -51.77 -18.80 -121.10
C LEU A 288 -52.90 -17.82 -121.43
N LEU A 289 -52.65 -16.66 -122.05
CA LEU A 289 -53.66 -15.82 -122.71
C LEU A 289 -54.02 -16.36 -124.12
N GLY A 290 -53.69 -17.64 -124.37
CA GLY A 290 -54.49 -18.51 -125.24
C GLY A 290 -55.62 -19.23 -124.50
N GLN A 291 -55.62 -19.33 -123.17
CA GLN A 291 -56.60 -20.09 -122.37
C GLN A 291 -56.84 -19.50 -120.96
N LEU A 292 -57.86 -18.65 -120.88
CA LEU A 292 -58.86 -18.51 -119.80
C LEU A 292 -58.45 -18.18 -118.33
N GLN A 293 -58.82 -16.95 -117.95
CA GLN A 293 -59.77 -16.55 -116.88
C GLN A 293 -59.65 -17.04 -115.41
N THR A 294 -59.88 -16.05 -114.52
CA THR A 294 -60.61 -16.03 -113.22
C THR A 294 -59.91 -16.21 -111.84
N MET A 295 -60.01 -15.11 -111.04
CA MET A 295 -60.23 -14.93 -109.57
C MET A 295 -59.29 -15.60 -108.53
N ASN A 296 -58.50 -14.90 -107.69
CA ASN A 296 -58.73 -13.96 -106.55
C ASN A 296 -58.78 -14.60 -105.13
N LEU A 297 -57.74 -14.26 -104.31
CA LEU A 297 -57.69 -13.88 -102.86
C LEU A 297 -58.00 -14.96 -101.77
N THR A 298 -57.39 -15.07 -100.57
CA THR A 298 -56.70 -14.23 -99.55
C THR A 298 -55.88 -15.14 -98.57
N MET A 299 -54.59 -14.89 -98.21
CA MET A 299 -54.02 -14.17 -97.02
C MET A 299 -54.22 -14.79 -95.60
N ASN A 300 -53.12 -15.23 -94.91
CA ASN A 300 -52.62 -14.72 -93.60
C ASN A 300 -51.58 -15.62 -92.84
N HIS A 301 -50.34 -15.08 -92.75
CA HIS A 301 -49.27 -15.04 -91.70
C HIS A 301 -49.31 -15.92 -90.41
N SER A 302 -48.22 -16.68 -90.10
CA SER A 302 -47.04 -16.43 -89.19
C SER A 302 -47.36 -16.41 -87.67
N LYS A 303 -46.59 -16.93 -86.69
CA LYS A 303 -45.12 -16.94 -86.50
C LYS A 303 -44.73 -17.86 -85.32
N ILE A 304 -43.48 -18.30 -85.34
CA ILE A 304 -42.71 -19.04 -84.31
C ILE A 304 -42.18 -18.07 -83.24
N GLN A 305 -42.08 -18.49 -81.96
CA GLN A 305 -40.92 -18.17 -81.13
C GLN A 305 -40.76 -19.12 -79.92
N ALA A 306 -39.59 -19.73 -79.83
CA ALA A 306 -39.03 -20.39 -78.65
C ALA A 306 -37.97 -19.47 -78.04
N THR A 307 -37.75 -19.51 -76.71
CA THR A 307 -36.48 -19.84 -76.02
C THR A 307 -36.41 -19.39 -74.54
N VAL A 308 -36.16 -20.39 -73.67
CA VAL A 308 -35.19 -20.53 -72.55
C VAL A 308 -35.13 -19.49 -71.38
N THR A 309 -35.15 -20.07 -70.17
CA THR A 309 -34.75 -19.62 -68.81
C THR A 309 -33.23 -19.35 -68.68
N PRO A 310 -32.56 -19.21 -67.50
CA PRO A 310 -32.97 -18.92 -66.11
C PRO A 310 -32.19 -17.72 -65.49
N ILE A 311 -32.52 -17.31 -64.24
CA ILE A 311 -31.57 -17.13 -63.11
C ILE A 311 -32.34 -16.69 -61.85
N ASP A 312 -31.93 -17.29 -60.74
CA ASP A 312 -32.39 -17.19 -59.34
C ASP A 312 -32.58 -15.78 -58.77
N SER A 313 -33.66 -15.61 -58.00
CA SER A 313 -33.62 -14.93 -56.68
C SER A 313 -34.87 -15.25 -55.86
N ASN A 314 -34.74 -16.09 -54.83
CA ASN A 314 -35.76 -16.28 -53.81
C ASN A 314 -35.87 -15.03 -52.91
N PRO A 315 -37.08 -14.53 -52.57
CA PRO A 315 -37.30 -13.62 -51.46
C PRO A 315 -37.44 -14.38 -50.12
N PRO A 316 -37.00 -13.82 -48.98
CA PRO A 316 -37.06 -14.47 -47.68
C PRO A 316 -38.47 -14.44 -47.07
N THR A 317 -38.84 -15.53 -46.39
CA THR A 317 -40.16 -15.80 -45.81
C THR A 317 -40.41 -15.03 -44.50
N PRO A 318 -41.68 -14.67 -44.16
CA PRO A 318 -42.03 -13.85 -42.99
C PRO A 318 -41.74 -14.44 -41.60
N GLN A 319 -41.30 -15.70 -41.50
CA GLN A 319 -41.02 -16.37 -40.22
C GLN A 319 -39.66 -16.00 -39.62
N GLN A 320 -38.67 -15.60 -40.43
CA GLN A 320 -37.33 -15.26 -39.94
C GLN A 320 -37.26 -13.91 -39.19
N PHE A 321 -38.14 -12.96 -39.51
CA PHE A 321 -38.15 -11.65 -38.85
C PHE A 321 -38.60 -11.72 -37.38
N ASN A 322 -39.49 -12.64 -37.02
CA ASN A 322 -39.97 -12.78 -35.65
C ASN A 322 -38.94 -13.48 -34.74
N GLU A 323 -38.19 -14.43 -35.28
CA GLU A 323 -37.15 -15.14 -34.55
C GLU A 323 -35.94 -14.23 -34.27
N VAL A 324 -35.54 -13.41 -35.25
CA VAL A 324 -34.46 -12.43 -35.05
C VAL A 324 -34.84 -11.37 -34.01
N ALA A 325 -36.07 -10.86 -34.03
CA ALA A 325 -36.53 -9.90 -33.03
C ALA A 325 -36.55 -10.49 -31.60
N TYR A 326 -36.97 -11.75 -31.45
CA TYR A 326 -36.95 -12.45 -30.17
C TYR A 326 -35.52 -12.64 -29.64
N LEU A 327 -34.61 -13.08 -30.50
CA LEU A 327 -33.19 -13.27 -30.15
C LEU A 327 -32.50 -11.95 -29.81
N GLU A 328 -32.85 -10.85 -30.48
CA GLU A 328 -32.34 -9.52 -30.14
C GLU A 328 -32.80 -9.05 -28.76
N ASP A 329 -34.04 -9.33 -28.37
CA ASP A 329 -34.56 -8.98 -27.06
C ASP A 329 -33.98 -9.86 -25.95
N GLU A 330 -33.82 -11.17 -26.18
CA GLU A 330 -33.10 -12.08 -25.26
C GLU A 330 -31.62 -11.65 -25.08
N LEU A 331 -30.97 -11.20 -26.16
CA LEU A 331 -29.61 -10.69 -26.11
C LEU A 331 -29.51 -9.35 -25.33
N LYS A 332 -30.53 -8.50 -25.40
CA LYS A 332 -30.60 -7.27 -24.58
C LYS A 332 -30.78 -7.61 -23.11
N GLU A 333 -31.66 -8.56 -22.78
CA GLU A 333 -31.94 -8.98 -21.41
C GLU A 333 -30.71 -9.63 -20.76
N THR A 334 -30.03 -10.54 -21.47
CA THR A 334 -28.80 -11.17 -21.01
C THR A 334 -27.66 -10.16 -20.82
N LYS A 335 -27.51 -9.17 -21.72
CA LYS A 335 -26.55 -8.07 -21.53
C LYS A 335 -26.86 -7.23 -20.29
N LEU A 336 -28.14 -7.00 -20.00
CA LEU A 336 -28.56 -6.24 -18.83
C LEU A 336 -28.29 -7.03 -17.54
N ALA A 337 -28.64 -8.32 -17.51
CA ALA A 337 -28.32 -9.23 -16.40
C ALA A 337 -26.81 -9.32 -16.15
N TRP A 338 -26.00 -9.39 -17.22
CA TRP A 338 -24.54 -9.38 -17.11
C TRP A 338 -23.99 -8.08 -16.49
N LYS A 339 -24.51 -6.92 -16.92
CA LYS A 339 -24.14 -5.62 -16.32
C LYS A 339 -24.47 -5.56 -14.83
N TRP A 340 -25.66 -6.04 -14.44
CA TRP A 340 -26.07 -6.14 -13.04
C TRP A 340 -25.15 -7.06 -12.23
N ALA A 341 -24.83 -8.25 -12.75
CA ALA A 341 -23.91 -9.17 -12.09
C ALA A 341 -22.51 -8.55 -11.92
N CYS A 342 -22.01 -7.86 -12.95
CA CYS A 342 -20.72 -7.17 -12.90
C CYS A 342 -20.72 -6.03 -11.85
N GLN A 343 -21.80 -5.25 -11.76
CA GLN A 343 -21.94 -4.20 -10.76
C GLN A 343 -22.02 -4.76 -9.33
N TYR A 344 -22.75 -5.86 -9.16
CA TYR A 344 -22.88 -6.54 -7.87
C TYR A 344 -21.54 -7.13 -7.40
N ILE A 345 -20.78 -7.77 -8.29
CA ILE A 345 -19.43 -8.26 -7.99
C ILE A 345 -18.51 -7.09 -7.58
N ARG A 346 -18.59 -5.94 -8.26
CA ARG A 346 -17.80 -4.76 -7.88
C ARG A 346 -18.19 -4.23 -6.49
N GLN A 347 -19.47 -4.22 -6.15
CA GLN A 347 -19.92 -3.84 -4.81
C GLN A 347 -19.43 -4.80 -3.73
N LEU A 348 -19.50 -6.11 -3.98
CA LEU A 348 -19.00 -7.12 -3.04
C LEU A 348 -17.49 -6.95 -2.79
N LYS A 349 -16.70 -6.75 -3.86
CA LYS A 349 -15.26 -6.49 -3.75
C LYS A 349 -14.94 -5.17 -3.02
N ALA A 350 -15.73 -4.13 -3.25
CA ALA A 350 -15.59 -2.86 -2.55
C ALA A 350 -15.93 -2.98 -1.05
N ASN A 351 -16.97 -3.74 -0.71
CA ASN A 351 -17.34 -4.00 0.68
C ASN A 351 -16.27 -4.81 1.42
N GLU A 352 -15.70 -5.83 0.79
CA GLU A 352 -14.56 -6.59 1.34
C GLU A 352 -13.35 -5.66 1.57
N SER A 353 -13.03 -4.80 0.60
CA SER A 353 -11.95 -3.81 0.73
C SER A 353 -12.21 -2.81 1.87
N MET A 354 -13.46 -2.39 2.04
CA MET A 354 -13.86 -1.46 3.10
C MET A 354 -13.78 -2.14 4.49
N GLN A 355 -14.12 -3.42 4.60
CA GLN A 355 -13.94 -4.18 5.84
C GLN A 355 -12.47 -4.27 6.22
N ILE A 356 -11.58 -4.54 5.25
CA ILE A 356 -10.13 -4.54 5.49
C ILE A 356 -9.66 -3.15 5.94
N LEU A 357 -10.15 -2.08 5.29
CA LEU A 357 -9.80 -0.71 5.63
C LEU A 357 -10.28 -0.30 7.04
N ASN A 358 -11.46 -0.75 7.45
CA ASN A 358 -12.02 -0.45 8.77
C ASN A 358 -11.31 -1.18 9.92
N VAL A 359 -10.58 -2.25 9.63
CA VAL A 359 -9.72 -2.96 10.61
C VAL A 359 -8.39 -2.22 10.82
N LEU A 360 -8.01 -1.32 9.90
CA LEU A 360 -6.82 -0.50 10.03
C LEU A 360 -7.13 0.76 10.85
N ASP A 361 -6.19 1.16 11.71
CA ASP A 361 -6.32 2.39 12.46
C ASP A 361 -6.43 3.60 11.50
N PRO A 362 -7.32 4.57 11.77
CA PRO A 362 -7.42 5.78 10.97
C PRO A 362 -6.06 6.47 10.91
N ILE A 363 -5.56 6.72 9.70
CA ILE A 363 -4.34 7.50 9.51
C ILE A 363 -4.67 8.95 9.89
N THR A 364 -4.42 9.30 11.15
CA THR A 364 -4.34 10.70 11.57
C THR A 364 -3.05 11.24 11.00
N ILE A 365 -3.14 12.03 9.93
CA ILE A 365 -2.00 12.81 9.45
C ILE A 365 -1.59 13.71 10.63
N PRO A 366 -0.37 13.55 11.18
CA PRO A 366 0.10 14.48 12.18
C PRO A 366 -0.01 15.89 11.59
N SER A 367 -0.62 16.82 12.33
CA SER A 367 -0.62 18.24 11.97
C SER A 367 0.79 18.87 12.01
N ASP A 368 1.83 18.05 12.15
CA ASP A 368 3.22 18.46 12.10
C ASP A 368 3.60 18.69 10.65
N ILE A 369 3.39 19.95 10.27
CA ILE A 369 3.62 20.45 8.93
C ILE A 369 5.13 20.46 8.64
N SER A 370 5.50 19.84 7.52
CA SER A 370 6.84 19.89 6.97
C SER A 370 7.11 21.28 6.37
N GLY A 371 7.96 22.08 7.02
CA GLY A 371 8.53 23.30 6.47
C GLY A 371 8.55 24.51 7.42
N PRO A 372 9.63 25.33 7.42
CA PRO A 372 9.77 26.48 8.32
C PRO A 372 8.73 27.60 8.10
N LEU A 373 8.15 27.71 6.90
CA LEU A 373 7.19 28.75 6.54
C LEU A 373 5.76 28.46 7.03
N THR A 374 5.35 27.20 7.05
CA THR A 374 4.01 26.81 7.48
C THR A 374 3.91 26.66 9.01
N LEU A 375 5.03 26.42 9.69
CA LEU A 375 5.19 26.52 11.15
C LEU A 375 4.88 27.94 11.67
N LEU A 376 5.29 28.96 10.93
CA LEU A 376 5.13 30.37 11.32
C LEU A 376 3.72 30.91 11.10
N SER A 377 2.89 30.32 10.24
CA SER A 377 1.58 30.90 9.93
C SER A 377 0.43 30.37 10.80
N VAL A 378 0.53 29.13 11.32
CA VAL A 378 -0.55 28.48 12.07
C VAL A 378 -0.29 28.43 13.58
N GLN A 379 0.98 28.43 14.03
CA GLN A 379 1.30 28.31 15.45
C GLN A 379 1.59 29.64 16.16
N VAL A 380 1.70 30.79 15.48
CA VAL A 380 2.13 32.05 16.12
C VAL A 380 1.24 32.44 17.30
N SER A 381 -0.09 32.47 17.14
CA SER A 381 -0.97 32.87 18.25
C SER A 381 -0.98 31.88 19.42
N LYS A 382 -0.94 30.57 19.14
CA LYS A 382 -0.89 29.52 20.18
C LYS A 382 0.47 29.51 20.89
N LYS A 383 1.55 29.70 20.14
CA LYS A 383 2.93 29.71 20.64
C LYS A 383 3.20 30.98 21.45
N ASP A 384 2.76 32.14 21.00
CA ASP A 384 2.94 33.40 21.73
C ASP A 384 2.17 33.39 23.06
N GLU A 385 0.93 32.86 23.08
CA GLU A 385 0.13 32.72 24.31
C GLU A 385 0.78 31.71 25.28
N LEU A 386 1.38 30.62 24.77
CA LEU A 386 2.11 29.65 25.58
C LEU A 386 3.44 30.22 26.11
N ASP A 387 4.21 30.90 25.27
CA ASP A 387 5.50 31.50 25.61
C ASP A 387 5.32 32.59 26.69
N GLU A 388 4.23 33.36 26.63
CA GLU A 388 3.90 34.34 27.68
C GLU A 388 3.55 33.67 29.02
N LEU A 389 2.82 32.54 29.00
CA LEU A 389 2.56 31.76 30.21
C LEU A 389 3.84 31.15 30.78
N CYS A 390 4.72 30.62 29.93
CA CYS A 390 6.03 30.11 30.33
C CYS A 390 6.89 31.20 30.97
N ARG A 391 7.00 32.37 30.34
CA ARG A 391 7.75 33.53 30.87
C ARG A 391 7.18 33.99 32.21
N ARG A 392 5.86 34.00 32.37
CA ARG A 392 5.20 34.33 33.65
C ARG A 392 5.53 33.29 34.73
N ALA A 393 5.54 32.00 34.38
CA ALA A 393 5.90 30.92 35.28
C ALA A 393 7.36 31.02 35.74
N GLU A 394 8.29 31.28 34.83
CA GLU A 394 9.71 31.47 35.13
C GLU A 394 9.95 32.66 36.06
N ASN A 395 9.27 33.80 35.82
CA ASN A 395 9.34 34.97 36.68
C ASN A 395 8.84 34.69 38.10
N ILE A 396 7.69 34.02 38.23
CA ILE A 396 7.15 33.62 39.53
C ILE A 396 8.09 32.64 40.24
N LEU A 397 8.70 31.71 39.49
CA LEU A 397 9.65 30.75 40.04
C LEU A 397 10.93 31.45 40.52
N ALA A 398 11.47 32.40 39.76
CA ALA A 398 12.61 33.21 40.17
C ALA A 398 12.31 34.00 41.45
N ASP A 399 11.15 34.67 41.52
CA ASP A 399 10.70 35.38 42.72
C ASP A 399 10.52 34.42 43.91
N SER A 400 9.96 33.24 43.68
CA SER A 400 9.70 32.25 44.74
C SER A 400 10.97 31.74 45.41
N ARG A 401 12.09 31.61 44.67
CA ARG A 401 13.37 31.10 45.19
C ARG A 401 13.88 31.93 46.36
N PHE A 402 13.66 33.25 46.33
CA PHE A 402 14.06 34.16 47.42
C PHE A 402 13.31 33.92 48.74
N TYR A 403 12.12 33.30 48.67
CA TYR A 403 11.25 33.06 49.83
C TYR A 403 11.15 31.58 50.19
N GLN A 404 11.94 30.71 49.57
CA GLN A 404 12.11 29.31 50.00
C GLN A 404 12.91 29.23 51.31
N ILE A 405 13.75 30.24 51.59
CA ILE A 405 14.51 30.35 52.83
C ILE A 405 13.60 30.95 53.92
N PRO A 406 13.46 30.29 55.09
CA PRO A 406 12.67 30.82 56.19
C PRO A 406 13.18 32.20 56.66
N TYR A 407 12.27 33.11 57.02
CA TYR A 407 12.63 34.40 57.62
C TYR A 407 13.52 34.21 58.85
N VAL A 408 14.74 34.74 58.80
CA VAL A 408 15.68 34.80 59.92
C VAL A 408 15.58 36.17 60.57
N THR A 409 15.36 36.20 61.89
CA THR A 409 15.21 37.45 62.64
C THR A 409 16.58 37.99 63.03
N ASP A 410 16.88 39.24 62.70
CA ASP A 410 18.08 39.92 63.17
C ASP A 410 17.87 40.41 64.61
N ILE A 411 18.57 39.76 65.55
CA ILE A 411 18.46 40.01 66.99
C ILE A 411 19.02 41.40 67.36
N SER A 412 19.81 42.04 66.49
CA SER A 412 20.37 43.38 66.72
C SER A 412 19.35 44.51 66.53
N GLN A 413 18.24 44.27 65.84
CA GLN A 413 17.22 45.28 65.52
C GLN A 413 16.14 45.39 66.61
N PRO A 414 15.48 46.55 66.77
CA PRO A 414 14.35 46.69 67.69
C PRO A 414 13.16 45.81 67.27
N LYS A 415 12.46 45.22 68.25
CA LYS A 415 11.31 44.30 68.03
C LYS A 415 10.23 44.85 67.10
N SER A 416 9.99 46.16 67.12
CA SER A 416 9.03 46.83 66.22
C SER A 416 9.42 46.67 64.75
N LYS A 417 10.71 46.83 64.43
CA LYS A 417 11.25 46.70 63.07
C LYS A 417 11.29 45.25 62.60
N GLN A 418 11.65 44.32 63.49
CA GLN A 418 11.56 42.87 63.23
C GLN A 418 10.13 42.44 62.87
N ASN A 419 9.13 42.91 63.62
CA ASN A 419 7.72 42.59 63.34
C ASN A 419 7.24 43.14 61.99
N LEU A 420 7.70 44.34 61.64
CA LEU A 420 7.38 44.95 60.35
C LEU A 420 8.02 44.18 59.18
N GLU A 421 9.29 43.79 59.30
CA GLU A 421 10.00 43.00 58.29
C GLU A 421 9.41 41.60 58.13
N LYS A 422 9.07 40.93 59.24
CA LYS A 422 8.36 39.65 59.23
C LYS A 422 7.00 39.75 58.53
N ARG A 423 6.24 40.83 58.79
CA ARG A 423 4.95 41.07 58.13
C ARG A 423 5.12 41.29 56.62
N LYS A 424 6.15 42.05 56.20
CA LYS A 424 6.49 42.24 54.78
C LYS A 424 6.88 40.92 54.10
N HIS A 425 7.73 40.11 54.74
CA HIS A 425 8.13 38.81 54.21
C HIS A 425 6.94 37.85 54.03
N LEU A 426 6.04 37.78 55.01
CA LEU A 426 4.83 36.95 54.91
C LEU A 426 3.85 37.50 53.86
N GLY A 427 3.70 38.82 53.76
CA GLY A 427 2.90 39.47 52.72
C GLY A 427 3.41 39.15 51.31
N ASN A 428 4.73 39.14 51.12
CA ASN A 428 5.35 38.80 49.84
C ASN A 428 5.13 37.32 49.48
N ILE A 429 5.20 36.40 50.46
CA ILE A 429 4.87 34.98 50.25
C ILE A 429 3.40 34.82 49.83
N ALA A 430 2.47 35.50 50.51
CA ALA A 430 1.05 35.46 50.16
C ALA A 430 0.80 35.99 48.74
N HIS A 431 1.46 37.08 48.37
CA HIS A 431 1.39 37.66 47.02
C HIS A 431 1.93 36.72 45.94
N ILE A 432 3.06 36.04 46.18
CA ILE A 432 3.61 35.04 45.25
C ILE A 432 2.64 33.86 45.11
N ASN A 433 2.06 33.37 46.21
CA ASN A 433 1.10 32.29 46.17
C ASN A 433 -0.18 32.66 45.41
N GLN A 434 -0.65 33.91 45.52
CA GLN A 434 -1.77 34.41 44.71
C GLN A 434 -1.43 34.37 43.22
N ARG A 435 -0.24 34.85 42.83
CA ARG A 435 0.22 34.81 41.43
C ARG A 435 0.33 33.37 40.88
N ILE A 436 0.71 32.40 41.71
CA ILE A 436 0.73 30.97 41.33
C ILE A 436 -0.69 30.45 41.05
N ILE A 437 -1.67 30.83 41.88
CA ILE A 437 -3.07 30.45 41.70
C ILE A 437 -3.62 31.05 40.40
N ASP A 438 -3.36 32.33 40.16
CA ASP A 438 -3.83 33.02 38.95
C ASP A 438 -3.21 32.38 37.69
N LEU A 439 -1.91 32.08 37.71
CA LEU A 439 -1.24 31.37 36.62
C LEU A 439 -1.86 29.98 36.37
N ARG A 440 -2.24 29.25 37.41
CA ARG A 440 -2.89 27.93 37.28
C ARG A 440 -4.24 28.04 36.55
N ILE A 441 -5.03 29.07 36.85
CA ILE A 441 -6.31 29.32 36.18
C ILE A 441 -6.08 29.64 34.70
N ASP A 442 -5.07 30.45 34.38
CA ASP A 442 -4.76 30.82 33.00
C ASP A 442 -4.25 29.63 32.17
N ILE A 443 -3.40 28.77 32.75
CA ILE A 443 -2.97 27.50 32.11
C ILE A 443 -4.19 26.61 31.84
N HIS A 444 -5.12 26.52 32.79
CA HIS A 444 -6.34 25.73 32.61
C HIS A 444 -7.21 26.27 31.47
N ARG A 445 -7.36 27.60 31.38
CA ARG A 445 -8.08 28.24 30.27
C ARG A 445 -7.40 27.97 28.92
N PHE A 446 -6.07 28.05 28.87
CA PHE A 446 -5.29 27.74 27.67
C PHE A 446 -5.49 26.27 27.23
N CYS A 447 -5.38 25.32 28.17
CA CYS A 447 -5.57 23.90 27.87
C CYS A 447 -6.97 23.61 27.32
N ASN A 448 -8.02 24.12 27.96
CA ASN A 448 -9.41 23.91 27.50
C ASN A 448 -9.69 24.54 26.12
N LYS A 449 -9.00 25.63 25.78
CA LYS A 449 -9.17 26.33 24.51
C LYS A 449 -8.59 25.54 23.33
N TYR A 450 -7.48 24.81 23.52
CA TYR A 450 -6.73 24.16 22.44
C TYR A 450 -6.75 22.63 22.46
N TYR A 451 -7.19 22.00 23.55
CA TYR A 451 -7.26 20.55 23.68
C TYR A 451 -8.68 20.15 24.09
N GLN A 452 -9.48 19.62 23.14
CA GLN A 452 -10.91 19.37 23.32
C GLN A 452 -11.28 17.97 23.83
N SER A 453 -10.33 17.08 24.13
CA SER A 453 -10.67 15.74 24.63
C SER A 453 -9.53 15.07 25.42
N GLY A 454 -9.27 15.53 26.64
CA GLY A 454 -8.39 14.82 27.56
C GLY A 454 -8.64 15.25 28.99
N GLU A 455 -8.67 14.30 29.92
CA GLU A 455 -8.64 14.59 31.36
C GLU A 455 -7.42 15.45 31.71
N TRP A 456 -7.57 16.30 32.72
CA TRP A 456 -6.49 17.16 33.21
C TRP A 456 -5.23 16.34 33.49
N PRO A 457 -4.08 16.64 32.85
CA PRO A 457 -2.87 15.89 33.11
C PRO A 457 -2.48 16.01 34.58
N LEU A 458 -2.37 14.88 35.27
CA LEU A 458 -1.95 14.75 36.69
C LEU A 458 -0.63 15.50 37.00
N LEU A 459 0.18 15.79 35.97
CA LEU A 459 1.38 16.61 36.03
C LEU A 459 1.13 18.02 36.61
N PHE A 460 -0.03 18.61 36.38
CA PHE A 460 -0.35 19.97 36.84
C PHE A 460 -0.99 20.03 38.23
N GLU A 461 -1.33 18.90 38.85
CA GLU A 461 -1.76 18.87 40.26
C GLU A 461 -0.59 19.07 41.25
N ASN A 462 0.65 18.87 40.80
CA ASN A 462 1.84 18.89 41.65
C ASN A 462 2.53 20.27 41.79
N ILE A 463 1.91 21.36 41.34
CA ILE A 463 2.46 22.71 41.51
C ILE A 463 2.30 23.15 42.98
N LYS A 464 3.35 22.95 43.77
CA LYS A 464 3.37 23.27 45.21
C LYS A 464 3.42 24.79 45.41
N SER A 465 2.48 25.33 46.20
CA SER A 465 2.58 26.70 46.73
C SER A 465 3.86 26.86 47.56
N VAL A 466 4.41 28.06 47.62
CA VAL A 466 5.51 28.39 48.54
C VAL A 466 4.97 28.25 49.95
N THR A 467 5.28 27.12 50.59
CA THR A 467 4.88 26.87 51.97
C THR A 467 5.84 27.60 52.89
N SER A 468 5.32 28.56 53.64
CA SER A 468 6.02 29.00 54.84
C SER A 468 6.13 27.76 55.74
N TYR A 469 7.35 27.42 56.14
CA TYR A 469 7.65 26.37 57.13
C TYR A 469 6.86 26.53 58.45
N ASN A 470 6.18 27.67 58.62
CA ASN A 470 5.32 27.98 59.74
C ASN A 470 3.98 27.23 59.77
N ARG A 471 3.45 26.62 58.69
CA ARG A 471 2.19 25.85 58.83
C ARG A 471 2.37 24.60 59.70
N LYS A 472 3.48 23.87 59.51
CA LYS A 472 3.90 22.77 60.39
C LYS A 472 4.37 23.25 61.77
N LYS A 473 4.84 24.50 61.88
CA LYS A 473 5.24 25.08 63.16
C LYS A 473 4.03 25.53 63.95
N GLU A 474 2.99 26.12 63.36
CA GLU A 474 1.73 26.48 64.03
C GLU A 474 0.96 25.25 64.49
N GLU A 475 0.88 24.18 63.68
CA GLU A 475 0.34 22.89 64.13
C GLU A 475 1.14 22.31 65.30
N ARG A 476 2.48 22.33 65.21
CA ARG A 476 3.34 21.96 66.35
C ARG A 476 3.25 22.93 67.51
N THR A 477 2.90 24.21 67.32
CA THR A 477 2.79 25.19 68.41
C THR A 477 1.45 25.04 69.12
N ILE A 478 0.38 24.68 68.40
CA ILE A 478 -0.92 24.30 68.97
C ILE A 478 -0.79 22.96 69.73
N GLU A 479 -0.01 22.01 69.21
CA GLU A 479 0.28 20.73 69.84
C GLU A 479 1.23 20.87 71.04
N ILE A 480 2.24 21.76 70.96
CA ILE A 480 3.13 22.10 72.06
C ILE A 480 2.43 22.99 73.10
N GLN A 481 1.47 23.85 72.75
CA GLN A 481 0.64 24.58 73.72
C GLN A 481 -0.36 23.67 74.44
N ARG A 482 -0.80 22.58 73.82
CA ARG A 482 -1.52 21.49 74.52
C ARG A 482 -0.61 20.70 75.47
N LEU A 483 0.69 20.64 75.20
CA LEU A 483 1.65 19.79 75.92
C LEU A 483 2.58 20.54 76.90
N LYS A 484 2.65 21.88 76.87
CA LYS A 484 3.50 22.67 77.77
C LYS A 484 2.70 23.63 78.64
N GLY A 485 2.72 23.31 79.93
CA GLY A 485 2.76 24.30 81.00
C GLY A 485 1.50 24.34 81.84
N VAL A 486 1.58 23.80 83.08
CA VAL A 486 0.89 24.19 84.33
C VAL A 486 -0.64 24.36 84.31
N HIS A 487 -1.28 24.18 83.16
CA HIS A 487 -2.68 24.43 82.87
C HIS A 487 -3.29 23.32 82.01
N SER A 488 -2.58 22.20 81.79
CA SER A 488 -3.23 21.04 81.18
C SER A 488 -4.32 20.51 82.12
N VAL A 489 -5.42 20.03 81.53
CA VAL A 489 -6.54 19.45 82.28
C VAL A 489 -6.07 18.30 83.18
N THR A 490 -5.09 17.52 82.71
CA THR A 490 -4.44 16.46 83.48
C THR A 490 -3.65 16.99 84.69
N TYR A 491 -2.94 18.11 84.57
CA TYR A 491 -2.27 18.74 85.70
C TYR A 491 -3.26 19.35 86.70
N LYS A 492 -4.31 20.03 86.22
CA LYS A 492 -5.38 20.54 87.09
C LYS A 492 -6.05 19.42 87.89
N ASN A 493 -6.38 18.31 87.23
CA ASN A 493 -6.99 17.15 87.89
C ASN A 493 -6.03 16.48 88.88
N ALA A 494 -4.74 16.39 88.57
CA ALA A 494 -3.74 15.86 89.50
C ALA A 494 -3.48 16.79 90.70
N PHE A 495 -3.48 18.11 90.48
CA PHE A 495 -3.34 19.12 91.52
C PHE A 495 -4.57 19.15 92.45
N GLU A 496 -5.79 19.11 91.89
CA GLU A 496 -7.02 18.99 92.69
C GLU A 496 -7.09 17.67 93.45
N SER A 497 -6.58 16.57 92.88
CA SER A 497 -6.51 15.27 93.58
C SER A 497 -5.51 15.26 94.75
N LEU A 498 -4.36 15.94 94.60
CA LEU A 498 -3.32 15.98 95.64
C LEU A 498 -3.54 17.07 96.70
N PHE A 499 -4.13 18.22 96.33
CA PHE A 499 -4.20 19.40 97.20
C PHE A 499 -5.63 19.92 97.44
N GLY A 500 -6.65 19.37 96.77
CA GLY A 500 -8.05 19.79 96.94
C GLY A 500 -8.57 19.59 98.36
N ASN A 501 -8.18 18.48 99.01
CA ASN A 501 -8.55 18.19 100.39
C ASN A 501 -7.90 19.15 101.41
N LEU A 502 -6.72 19.72 101.09
CA LEU A 502 -6.05 20.69 101.96
C LEU A 502 -6.82 22.02 102.01
N THR A 503 -7.35 22.47 100.87
CA THR A 503 -8.15 23.70 100.81
C THR A 503 -9.54 23.56 101.45
N MET A 504 -10.09 22.35 101.49
CA MET A 504 -11.32 22.08 102.25
C MET A 504 -11.08 21.98 103.76
N GLU A 505 -9.96 21.39 104.20
CA GLU A 505 -9.53 21.40 105.60
C GLU A 505 -9.28 22.82 106.11
N GLN A 506 -8.60 23.65 105.32
CA GLN A 506 -8.28 25.04 105.68
C GLN A 506 -9.53 25.93 105.79
N LYS A 507 -10.54 25.71 104.93
CA LYS A 507 -11.86 26.35 105.07
C LYS A 507 -12.67 25.80 106.24
N ARG A 508 -12.48 24.54 106.63
CA ARG A 508 -13.11 23.94 107.82
C ARG A 508 -12.54 24.55 109.10
N THR A 509 -11.22 24.74 109.16
CA THR A 509 -10.54 25.37 110.30
C THR A 509 -10.91 26.85 110.44
N GLU A 510 -10.99 27.59 109.33
CA GLU A 510 -11.44 28.99 109.33
C GLU A 510 -12.94 29.12 109.70
N SER A 511 -13.79 28.17 109.27
CA SER A 511 -15.20 28.16 109.65
C SER A 511 -15.41 27.78 111.12
N THR A 512 -14.53 26.97 111.73
CA THR A 512 -14.57 26.69 113.17
C THR A 512 -14.04 27.84 114.04
N GLU A 513 -13.07 28.63 113.56
CA GLU A 513 -12.62 29.84 114.28
C GLU A 513 -13.69 30.94 114.33
N ILE A 514 -14.55 31.02 113.30
CA ILE A 514 -15.65 31.99 113.24
C ILE A 514 -16.82 31.60 114.16
N ILE A 515 -17.01 30.32 114.48
CA ILE A 515 -18.06 29.85 115.41
C ILE A 515 -17.62 29.92 116.89
N VAL A 516 -16.31 29.99 117.17
CA VAL A 516 -15.79 30.16 118.55
C VAL A 516 -15.65 31.65 118.93
N SER A 517 -15.85 32.58 117.99
CA SER A 517 -15.74 34.03 118.20
C SER A 517 -17.07 34.79 118.07
N ALA A 518 -18.21 34.12 118.26
CA ALA A 518 -19.55 34.73 118.30
C ALA A 518 -20.29 34.41 119.62
#